data_AF-A0A222P1H1-F1
#
_entry.id   AF-A0A222P1H1-F1
#
_cell.length_a   1.000
_cell.length_b   1.000
_cell.length_c   1.000
_cell.angle_alpha   90.00
_cell.angle_beta   90.00
_cell.angle_gamma   90.00
#
_symmetry.space_group_name_H-M   'P 1'
#
loop_
_entity.id
_entity.type
_entity.pdbx_description
1 polymer ?
#
loop_
_entity_poly.entity_id
_entity_poly.type
_entity_poly.pdbx_seq_one_letter_code
_entity_poly.pdbx_strand_id
1 'polypeptide(L)'
;MKDPLVALEESLAYMFELQTTRRTGEYLHPSVQKLKQALENYKNGPSLSLRELTAAIQLALPIIENYVEGYIVKLKMEALAQANGSFITWDLPRTKGRGYPYFQFTIFTPQPGNDFISWLSSKVGTEFTSLEPEKQVTVMLSQIREIEFMTKLAEYLLKKPYFLSNLTLSSPDAFIKIISSRLGFELENRDIAKAIVYHCDSMIELAEEFPDKINNYFDWLNRHLALTVRSIDKLLDDPLAKVELEKKEVFQYYNENRTYRYTSQL
;
A
#
# COMPACT_ATOMS: atom_id res chain seq x y z
N MET A 1 -19.19 20.65 -26.62
CA MET A 1 -18.87 20.26 -25.23
C MET A 1 -20.19 20.14 -24.50
N LYS A 2 -20.51 18.97 -23.89
CA LYS A 2 -21.72 18.85 -23.07
C LYS A 2 -21.57 19.75 -21.83
N ASP A 3 -22.66 20.36 -21.38
CA ASP A 3 -22.71 21.12 -20.14
C ASP A 3 -22.22 20.22 -18.98
N PRO A 4 -21.20 20.65 -18.20
CA PRO A 4 -20.66 19.86 -17.09
C PRO A 4 -21.72 19.47 -16.05
N LEU A 5 -22.78 20.27 -15.89
CA LEU A 5 -23.90 19.94 -15.00
C LEU A 5 -24.71 18.75 -15.54
N VAL A 6 -25.05 18.78 -16.83
CA VAL A 6 -25.79 17.70 -17.49
C VAL A 6 -24.98 16.40 -17.48
N ALA A 7 -23.67 16.49 -17.68
CA ALA A 7 -22.79 15.33 -17.60
C ALA A 7 -22.75 14.72 -16.19
N LEU A 8 -22.83 15.53 -15.14
CA LEU A 8 -22.89 15.05 -13.74
C LEU A 8 -24.23 14.38 -13.44
N GLU A 9 -25.34 14.97 -13.90
CA GLU A 9 -26.69 14.39 -13.78
C GLU A 9 -26.77 13.03 -14.47
N GLU A 10 -26.27 12.90 -15.71
CA GLU A 10 -26.21 11.62 -16.45
C GLU A 10 -25.45 10.54 -15.66
N SER A 11 -24.37 10.92 -14.96
CA SER A 11 -23.59 9.98 -14.14
C SER A 11 -24.32 9.54 -12.87
N LEU A 12 -25.16 10.39 -12.29
CA LEU A 12 -25.87 10.11 -11.04
C LEU A 12 -27.28 9.52 -11.27
N ALA A 13 -27.80 9.61 -12.49
CA ALA A 13 -29.13 9.13 -12.87
C ALA A 13 -29.36 7.66 -12.47
N TYR A 14 -28.39 6.79 -12.76
CA TYR A 14 -28.47 5.36 -12.42
C TYR A 14 -28.60 5.13 -10.90
N MET A 15 -27.85 5.87 -10.09
CA MET A 15 -27.95 5.79 -8.62
C MET A 15 -29.32 6.28 -8.13
N PHE A 16 -29.83 7.38 -8.68
CA PHE A 16 -31.14 7.90 -8.29
C PHE A 16 -32.26 6.90 -8.64
N GLU A 17 -32.23 6.28 -9.82
CA GLU A 17 -33.22 5.26 -10.19
C GLU A 17 -33.23 4.08 -9.22
N LEU A 18 -32.06 3.56 -8.84
CA LEU A 18 -31.95 2.43 -7.92
C LEU A 18 -32.35 2.77 -6.48
N GLN A 19 -32.17 4.02 -6.04
CA GLN A 19 -32.52 4.45 -4.69
C GLN A 19 -33.94 4.98 -4.53
N THR A 20 -34.71 5.09 -5.62
CA THR A 20 -36.13 5.49 -5.51
C THR A 20 -36.99 4.40 -4.89
N THR A 21 -37.60 4.71 -3.76
CA THR A 21 -38.58 3.83 -3.13
C THR A 21 -39.90 3.92 -3.89
N ARG A 22 -40.33 2.81 -4.54
CA ARG A 22 -41.51 2.75 -5.43
C ARG A 22 -42.86 3.18 -4.81
N ARG A 23 -42.92 3.44 -3.49
CA ARG A 23 -44.17 3.74 -2.77
C ARG A 23 -44.32 5.18 -2.28
N THR A 24 -43.23 5.95 -2.17
CA THR A 24 -43.25 7.30 -1.58
C THR A 24 -42.53 8.35 -2.43
N GLY A 25 -41.77 7.96 -3.45
CA GLY A 25 -40.96 8.90 -4.24
C GLY A 25 -39.74 9.46 -3.49
N GLU A 26 -39.51 9.00 -2.26
CA GLU A 26 -38.36 9.37 -1.42
C GLU A 26 -37.20 8.41 -1.67
N TYR A 27 -35.98 8.89 -1.38
CA TYR A 27 -34.74 8.13 -1.52
C TYR A 27 -34.45 7.36 -0.24
N LEU A 28 -33.96 6.11 -0.37
CA LEU A 28 -33.61 5.25 0.76
C LEU A 28 -32.62 5.91 1.74
N HIS A 29 -31.71 6.74 1.24
CA HIS A 29 -30.73 7.44 2.08
C HIS A 29 -30.94 8.96 2.09
N PRO A 30 -30.97 9.61 3.28
CA PRO A 30 -31.21 11.05 3.40
C PRO A 30 -30.15 11.91 2.70
N SER A 31 -28.90 11.43 2.62
CA SER A 31 -27.83 12.10 1.86
C SER A 31 -28.11 12.18 0.35
N VAL A 32 -28.78 11.16 -0.22
CA VAL A 32 -29.13 11.15 -1.66
C VAL A 32 -30.32 12.06 -1.93
N GLN A 33 -31.26 12.17 -1.00
CA GLN A 33 -32.33 13.17 -1.05
C GLN A 33 -31.76 14.60 -1.00
N LYS A 34 -30.80 14.86 -0.09
CA LYS A 34 -30.10 16.16 -0.02
C LYS A 34 -29.30 16.46 -1.28
N LEU A 35 -28.68 15.45 -1.90
CA LEU A 35 -27.97 15.60 -3.17
C LEU A 35 -28.93 16.00 -4.30
N LYS A 36 -30.10 15.36 -4.42
CA LYS A 36 -31.09 15.76 -5.42
C LYS A 36 -31.62 17.18 -5.19
N GLN A 37 -31.90 17.54 -3.95
CA GLN A 37 -32.31 18.92 -3.62
C GLN A 37 -31.22 19.93 -3.96
N ALA A 38 -29.95 19.62 -3.69
CA ALA A 38 -28.83 20.48 -4.05
C ALA A 38 -28.67 20.64 -5.57
N LEU A 39 -28.89 19.58 -6.36
CA LEU A 39 -28.89 19.64 -7.83
C LEU A 39 -30.03 20.52 -8.36
N GLU A 40 -31.25 20.34 -7.86
CA GLU A 40 -32.42 21.15 -8.26
C GLU A 40 -32.28 22.62 -7.84
N ASN A 41 -31.72 22.88 -6.66
CA ASN A 41 -31.45 24.24 -6.18
C ASN A 41 -30.34 24.92 -6.99
N TYR A 42 -29.32 24.17 -7.39
CA TYR A 42 -28.25 24.68 -8.27
C TYR A 42 -28.77 25.02 -9.68
N LYS A 43 -29.79 24.29 -10.15
CA LYS A 43 -30.44 24.52 -11.46
C LYS A 43 -31.41 25.71 -11.47
N ASN A 44 -32.15 25.92 -10.37
CA ASN A 44 -33.27 26.87 -10.33
C ASN A 44 -33.02 28.13 -9.46
N GLY A 45 -31.90 28.19 -8.72
CA GLY A 45 -31.60 29.26 -7.78
C GLY A 45 -30.75 30.40 -8.36
N PRO A 46 -30.89 31.64 -7.88
CA PRO A 46 -30.06 32.76 -8.31
C PRO A 46 -28.67 32.64 -7.68
N SER A 47 -27.67 32.28 -8.50
CA SER A 47 -26.23 32.40 -8.24
C SER A 47 -25.67 31.72 -6.98
N LEU A 48 -24.85 30.69 -7.24
CA LEU A 48 -23.78 30.18 -6.38
C LEU A 48 -24.21 29.50 -5.08
N SER A 49 -24.55 28.22 -5.21
CA SER A 49 -24.22 27.27 -4.15
C SER A 49 -23.48 26.04 -4.67
N LEU A 50 -22.51 26.24 -5.59
CA LEU A 50 -21.49 25.22 -5.90
C LEU A 50 -20.92 24.60 -4.61
N ARG A 51 -20.79 25.40 -3.55
CA ARG A 51 -20.41 24.94 -2.21
C ARG A 51 -21.40 23.95 -1.60
N GLU A 52 -22.71 24.20 -1.71
CA GLU A 52 -23.76 23.29 -1.21
C GLU A 52 -23.82 22.02 -2.05
N LEU A 53 -23.68 22.13 -3.37
CA LEU A 53 -23.59 20.97 -4.26
C LEU A 53 -22.35 20.13 -3.96
N THR A 54 -21.19 20.77 -3.79
CA THR A 54 -19.94 20.10 -3.39
C THR A 54 -20.09 19.40 -2.05
N ALA A 55 -20.68 20.07 -1.06
CA ALA A 55 -20.93 19.47 0.26
C ALA A 55 -21.91 18.29 0.17
N ALA A 56 -22.97 18.40 -0.63
CA ALA A 56 -23.94 17.32 -0.82
C ALA A 56 -23.33 16.11 -1.52
N ILE A 57 -22.48 16.33 -2.54
CA ILE A 57 -21.74 15.27 -3.23
C ILE A 57 -20.74 14.62 -2.28
N GLN A 58 -19.96 15.39 -1.52
CA GLN A 58 -19.03 14.85 -0.53
C GLN A 58 -19.73 14.01 0.55
N LEU A 59 -20.92 14.42 0.98
CA LEU A 59 -21.74 13.66 1.94
C LEU A 59 -22.34 12.39 1.33
N ALA A 60 -22.67 12.39 0.05
CA ALA A 60 -23.24 11.26 -0.67
C ALA A 60 -22.17 10.34 -1.29
N LEU A 61 -20.91 10.76 -1.36
CA LEU A 61 -19.83 10.05 -2.05
C LEU A 61 -19.68 8.57 -1.62
N PRO A 62 -19.70 8.21 -0.31
CA PRO A 62 -19.58 6.81 0.11
C PRO A 62 -20.74 5.93 -0.36
N ILE A 63 -21.88 6.55 -0.69
CA ILE A 63 -23.06 5.86 -1.20
C ILE A 63 -22.97 5.77 -2.72
N ILE A 64 -22.59 6.87 -3.37
CA ILE A 64 -22.35 6.94 -4.82
C ILE A 64 -21.35 5.86 -5.24
N GLU A 65 -20.26 5.68 -4.49
CA GLU A 65 -19.22 4.66 -4.75
C GLU A 65 -19.75 3.21 -4.78
N ASN A 66 -20.92 2.94 -4.19
CA ASN A 66 -21.56 1.62 -4.28
C ASN A 66 -22.32 1.38 -5.61
N TYR A 67 -22.54 2.42 -6.41
CA TYR A 67 -23.35 2.35 -7.64
C TYR A 67 -22.62 2.86 -8.88
N VAL A 68 -21.69 3.81 -8.70
CA VAL A 68 -20.95 4.47 -9.76
C VAL A 68 -19.52 4.67 -9.30
N GLU A 69 -18.55 4.58 -10.21
CA GLU A 69 -17.15 4.89 -9.90
C GLU A 69 -17.01 6.31 -9.36
N GLY A 70 -16.68 6.43 -8.07
CA GLY A 70 -16.54 7.73 -7.38
C GLY A 70 -15.53 8.66 -8.06
N TYR A 71 -14.53 8.10 -8.75
CA TYR A 71 -13.57 8.84 -9.56
C TYR A 71 -14.23 9.64 -10.69
N ILE A 72 -15.19 9.05 -11.42
CA ILE A 72 -15.89 9.73 -12.52
C ILE A 72 -16.69 10.92 -11.99
N VAL A 73 -17.32 10.76 -10.83
CA VAL A 73 -18.11 11.83 -10.18
C VAL A 73 -17.22 12.95 -9.67
N LYS A 74 -16.05 12.64 -9.09
CA LYS A 74 -15.05 13.64 -8.70
C LYS A 74 -14.56 14.46 -9.90
N LEU A 75 -14.18 13.78 -10.98
CA LEU A 75 -13.67 14.41 -12.19
C LEU A 75 -14.70 15.36 -12.84
N LYS A 76 -15.97 14.94 -12.91
CA LYS A 76 -17.05 15.78 -13.45
C LYS A 76 -17.34 16.99 -12.56
N MET A 77 -17.27 16.81 -11.25
CA MET A 77 -17.51 17.90 -10.30
C MET A 77 -16.33 18.87 -10.25
N GLU A 78 -15.09 18.41 -10.45
CA GLU A 78 -13.93 19.28 -10.67
C GLU A 78 -14.07 20.13 -11.94
N ALA A 79 -14.53 19.53 -13.04
CA ALA A 79 -14.81 20.28 -14.27
C ALA A 79 -15.90 21.35 -14.06
N LEU A 80 -16.95 21.04 -13.30
CA LEU A 80 -18.00 22.00 -12.91
C LEU A 80 -17.45 23.12 -12.02
N ALA A 81 -16.55 22.80 -11.08
CA ALA A 81 -15.92 23.80 -10.22
C ALA A 81 -15.00 24.72 -11.02
N GLN A 82 -14.19 24.16 -11.93
CA GLN A 82 -13.29 24.92 -12.78
C GLN A 82 -14.04 25.88 -13.70
N ALA A 83 -15.19 25.46 -14.24
CA ALA A 83 -16.08 26.33 -15.02
C ALA A 83 -16.63 27.52 -14.21
N ASN A 84 -16.74 27.38 -12.90
CA ASN A 84 -17.15 28.43 -11.96
C ASN A 84 -15.98 29.15 -11.29
N GLY A 85 -14.74 28.97 -11.77
CA GLY A 85 -13.54 29.59 -11.22
C GLY A 85 -13.15 29.10 -9.81
N SER A 86 -13.64 27.93 -9.40
CA SER A 86 -13.38 27.32 -8.09
C SER A 86 -12.65 25.99 -8.26
N PHE A 87 -12.00 25.51 -7.20
CA PHE A 87 -11.40 24.18 -7.15
C PHE A 87 -11.96 23.42 -5.94
N ILE A 88 -12.06 22.10 -6.04
CA ILE A 88 -12.60 21.25 -4.98
C ILE A 88 -11.45 20.50 -4.33
N THR A 89 -11.30 20.68 -3.03
CA THR A 89 -10.43 19.84 -2.21
C THR A 89 -11.27 18.68 -1.67
N TRP A 90 -11.10 17.50 -2.26
CA TRP A 90 -11.79 16.28 -1.82
C TRP A 90 -11.29 15.77 -0.47
N ASP A 91 -10.03 16.07 -0.14
CA ASP A 91 -9.34 15.61 1.07
C ASP A 91 -9.40 16.63 2.22
N LEU A 92 -10.56 17.24 2.43
CA LEU A 92 -10.79 17.99 3.67
C LEU A 92 -10.95 16.98 4.82
N PRO A 93 -10.09 17.02 5.86
CA PRO A 93 -10.25 16.15 7.01
C PRO A 93 -11.61 16.46 7.61
N ARG A 94 -12.55 15.49 7.51
CA ARG A 94 -13.91 15.60 8.03
C ARG A 94 -13.85 16.24 9.41
N THR A 95 -14.32 17.48 9.52
CA THR A 95 -14.47 18.16 10.80
C THR A 95 -15.32 17.26 11.68
N LYS A 96 -14.66 16.68 12.69
CA LYS A 96 -15.14 15.70 13.66
C LYS A 96 -16.65 15.82 13.92
N GLY A 97 -17.44 15.08 13.17
CA GLY A 97 -18.82 14.80 13.53
C GLY A 97 -18.79 14.02 14.84
N ARG A 98 -19.57 14.47 15.84
CA ARG A 98 -19.67 13.88 17.17
C ARG A 98 -19.79 12.35 17.05
N GLY A 99 -18.68 11.67 17.32
CA GLY A 99 -18.56 10.23 17.25
C GLY A 99 -19.42 9.58 18.33
N TYR A 100 -20.03 8.47 17.95
CA TYR A 100 -20.75 7.52 18.80
C TYR A 100 -19.88 7.16 20.02
N PRO A 101 -20.37 7.26 21.27
CA PRO A 101 -19.54 7.18 22.47
C PRO A 101 -18.86 5.82 22.71
N TYR A 102 -19.27 4.78 21.99
CA TYR A 102 -18.74 3.42 22.14
C TYR A 102 -17.71 3.02 21.07
N PHE A 103 -17.49 3.85 20.05
CA PHE A 103 -16.44 3.63 19.05
C PHE A 103 -15.53 4.86 18.99
N GLN A 104 -14.59 4.91 19.93
CA GLN A 104 -13.49 5.86 19.87
C GLN A 104 -12.42 5.25 18.95
N PHE A 105 -12.44 5.62 17.67
CA PHE A 105 -11.18 5.64 16.94
C PHE A 105 -10.35 6.71 17.62
N THR A 106 -9.42 6.31 18.47
CA THR A 106 -8.34 7.19 18.89
C THR A 106 -7.68 7.65 17.62
N ILE A 107 -8.02 8.86 17.20
CA ILE A 107 -7.24 9.62 16.22
C ILE A 107 -5.84 9.59 16.79
N PHE A 108 -4.94 8.84 16.15
CA PHE A 108 -3.52 8.85 16.44
C PHE A 108 -3.05 10.28 16.23
N THR A 109 -3.13 11.09 17.29
CA THR A 109 -2.25 12.23 17.42
C THR A 109 -0.86 11.62 17.51
N PRO A 110 0.08 11.97 16.61
CA PRO A 110 1.44 11.48 16.73
C PRO A 110 2.00 12.10 18.01
N GLN A 111 1.92 11.35 19.10
CA GLN A 111 2.66 11.71 20.30
C GLN A 111 4.15 11.63 19.93
N PRO A 112 4.98 12.59 20.34
CA PRO A 112 6.41 12.60 20.04
C PRO A 112 7.19 11.41 20.63
N GLY A 113 6.56 10.54 21.43
CA GLY A 113 7.10 9.25 21.88
C GLY A 113 6.60 8.01 21.12
N ASN A 114 5.83 8.19 20.02
CA ASN A 114 5.15 7.09 19.33
C ASN A 114 5.90 6.56 18.09
N ASP A 115 7.07 7.12 17.79
CA ASP A 115 7.92 6.71 16.66
C ASP A 115 8.41 5.26 16.82
N PHE A 116 8.55 4.54 15.71
CA PHE A 116 8.88 3.11 15.70
C PHE A 116 10.18 2.79 16.46
N ILE A 117 11.21 3.62 16.28
CA ILE A 117 12.52 3.44 16.94
C ILE A 117 12.41 3.69 18.45
N SER A 118 11.71 4.73 18.87
CA SER A 118 11.47 5.02 20.29
C SER A 118 10.62 3.93 20.94
N TRP A 119 9.62 3.42 20.22
CA TRP A 119 8.79 2.31 20.66
C TRP A 119 9.62 1.02 20.82
N LEU A 120 10.45 0.66 19.85
CA LEU A 120 11.36 -0.48 19.97
C LEU A 120 12.36 -0.30 21.12
N SER A 121 12.92 0.89 21.27
CA SER A 121 13.86 1.21 22.36
C SER A 121 13.19 1.03 23.73
N SER A 122 11.92 1.40 23.87
CA SER A 122 11.15 1.20 25.10
C SER A 122 10.90 -0.28 25.44
N LYS A 123 10.80 -1.15 24.42
CA LYS A 123 10.61 -2.59 24.61
C LYS A 123 11.87 -3.31 25.05
N VAL A 124 13.04 -2.85 24.57
CA VAL A 124 14.34 -3.46 24.89
C VAL A 124 14.95 -2.83 26.15
N GLY A 125 14.54 -1.63 26.52
CA GLY A 125 15.12 -0.89 27.66
C GLY A 125 16.46 -0.22 27.33
N THR A 126 16.87 -0.20 26.07
CA THR A 126 18.09 0.43 25.55
C THR A 126 17.81 1.10 24.21
N GLU A 127 18.64 2.06 23.81
CA GLU A 127 18.48 2.71 22.49
C GLU A 127 18.64 1.71 21.35
N PHE A 128 17.58 1.51 20.57
CA PHE A 128 17.56 0.55 19.46
C PHE A 128 18.65 0.84 18.43
N THR A 129 18.92 2.11 18.15
CA THR A 129 19.97 2.54 17.20
C THR A 129 21.39 2.25 17.67
N SER A 130 21.59 2.04 18.97
CA SER A 130 22.90 1.67 19.53
C SER A 130 23.19 0.17 19.42
N LEU A 131 22.17 -0.64 19.11
CA LEU A 131 22.32 -2.09 18.95
C LEU A 131 23.03 -2.43 17.65
N GLU A 132 23.78 -3.52 17.64
CA GLU A 132 24.33 -4.10 16.42
C GLU A 132 23.20 -4.53 15.47
N PRO A 133 23.39 -4.45 14.14
CA PRO A 133 22.34 -4.74 13.16
C PRO A 133 21.65 -6.11 13.35
N GLU A 134 22.40 -7.15 13.73
CA GLU A 134 21.82 -8.48 13.97
C GLU A 134 20.91 -8.52 15.21
N LYS A 135 21.29 -7.78 16.26
CA LYS A 135 20.48 -7.60 17.46
C LYS A 135 19.24 -6.76 17.15
N GLN A 136 19.37 -5.74 16.29
CA GLN A 136 18.22 -4.95 15.81
C GLN A 136 17.19 -5.85 15.10
N VAL A 137 17.64 -6.70 14.18
CA VAL A 137 16.75 -7.65 13.48
C VAL A 137 16.11 -8.62 14.47
N THR A 138 16.87 -9.17 15.41
CA THR A 138 16.35 -10.10 16.43
C THR A 138 15.28 -9.44 17.31
N VAL A 139 15.50 -8.20 17.74
CA VAL A 139 14.52 -7.41 18.48
C VAL A 139 13.26 -7.20 17.63
N MET A 140 13.40 -6.78 16.37
CA MET A 140 12.25 -6.57 15.48
C MET A 140 11.44 -7.85 15.30
N LEU A 141 12.11 -9.00 15.11
CA LEU A 141 11.45 -10.29 14.99
C LEU A 141 10.76 -10.73 16.28
N SER A 142 11.31 -10.41 17.46
CA SER A 142 10.68 -10.72 18.74
C SER A 142 9.36 -9.96 18.94
N GLN A 143 9.25 -8.75 18.38
CA GLN A 143 8.09 -7.88 18.49
C GLN A 143 7.13 -7.99 17.30
N ILE A 144 7.42 -8.83 16.29
CA ILE A 144 6.66 -8.89 15.03
C ILE A 144 5.20 -9.33 15.20
N ARG A 145 4.85 -9.93 16.35
CA ARG A 145 3.50 -10.37 16.69
C ARG A 145 2.67 -9.29 17.38
N GLU A 146 3.30 -8.20 17.82
CA GLU A 146 2.61 -7.07 18.42
C GLU A 146 1.72 -6.40 17.37
N ILE A 147 0.48 -6.07 17.76
CA ILE A 147 -0.55 -5.55 16.86
C ILE A 147 -0.08 -4.24 16.19
N GLU A 148 0.61 -3.40 16.94
CA GLU A 148 1.06 -2.09 16.48
C GLU A 148 2.37 -2.16 15.65
N PHE A 149 3.04 -3.31 15.60
CA PHE A 149 4.37 -3.43 15.00
C PHE A 149 4.37 -3.05 13.52
N MET A 150 3.51 -3.70 12.72
CA MET A 150 3.49 -3.49 11.27
C MET A 150 3.02 -2.09 10.92
N THR A 151 2.06 -1.54 11.66
CA THR A 151 1.58 -0.17 11.47
C THR A 151 2.68 0.85 11.72
N LYS A 152 3.40 0.71 12.85
CA LYS A 152 4.51 1.61 13.19
C LYS A 152 5.68 1.46 12.22
N LEU A 153 5.99 0.25 11.78
CA LEU A 153 7.02 -0.01 10.78
C LEU A 153 6.67 0.66 9.45
N ALA A 154 5.43 0.51 8.97
CA ALA A 154 4.98 1.14 7.72
C ALA A 154 5.08 2.67 7.80
N GLU A 155 4.64 3.29 8.90
CA GLU A 155 4.77 4.73 9.11
C GLU A 155 6.24 5.19 9.13
N TYR A 156 7.13 4.38 9.69
CA TYR A 156 8.56 4.66 9.73
C TYR A 156 9.20 4.56 8.34
N LEU A 157 8.85 3.53 7.56
CA LEU A 157 9.35 3.31 6.21
C LEU A 157 8.95 4.43 5.24
N LEU A 158 7.79 5.08 5.43
CA LEU A 158 7.43 6.28 4.67
C LEU A 158 8.45 7.42 4.84
N LYS A 159 9.06 7.53 6.03
CA LYS A 159 10.08 8.55 6.33
C LYS A 159 11.51 8.07 6.01
N LYS A 160 11.74 6.77 6.12
CA LYS A 160 13.04 6.11 5.98
C LYS A 160 12.89 4.86 5.10
N PRO A 161 12.69 5.01 3.78
CA PRO A 161 12.36 3.90 2.89
C PRO A 161 13.46 2.84 2.82
N TYR A 162 14.72 3.23 2.99
CA TYR A 162 15.86 2.32 2.92
C TYR A 162 16.22 1.63 4.24
N PHE A 163 15.40 1.77 5.28
CA PHE A 163 15.75 1.22 6.60
C PHE A 163 15.90 -0.30 6.57
N LEU A 164 14.90 -1.02 6.06
CA LEU A 164 14.96 -2.48 5.98
C LEU A 164 15.99 -2.97 4.97
N SER A 165 16.14 -2.29 3.83
CA SER A 165 17.13 -2.67 2.82
C SER A 165 18.57 -2.44 3.27
N ASN A 166 18.82 -1.46 4.14
CA ASN A 166 20.15 -1.32 4.77
C ASN A 166 20.40 -2.41 5.81
N LEU A 167 19.37 -2.83 6.55
CA LEU A 167 19.49 -3.95 7.50
C LEU A 167 19.79 -5.27 6.80
N THR A 168 19.16 -5.55 5.66
CA THR A 168 19.46 -6.76 4.89
C THR A 168 20.89 -6.78 4.36
N LEU A 169 21.51 -5.63 4.10
CA LEU A 169 22.91 -5.57 3.66
C LEU A 169 23.92 -5.72 4.81
N SER A 170 23.48 -5.73 6.07
CA SER A 170 24.38 -5.73 7.23
C SER A 170 25.07 -7.08 7.45
N SER A 171 24.37 -8.20 7.28
CA SER A 171 24.95 -9.55 7.31
C SER A 171 24.06 -10.57 6.58
N PRO A 172 24.63 -11.71 6.14
CA PRO A 172 23.83 -12.78 5.51
C PRO A 172 22.75 -13.33 6.46
N ASP A 173 23.06 -13.46 7.76
CA ASP A 173 22.10 -13.92 8.76
C ASP A 173 20.94 -12.93 8.94
N ALA A 174 21.24 -11.63 9.03
CA ALA A 174 20.22 -10.58 9.08
C ALA A 174 19.33 -10.61 7.83
N PHE A 175 19.92 -10.75 6.63
CA PHE A 175 19.18 -10.90 5.39
C PHE A 175 18.20 -12.09 5.43
N ILE A 176 18.69 -13.28 5.74
CA ILE A 176 17.87 -14.51 5.78
C ILE A 176 16.75 -14.38 6.81
N LYS A 177 17.06 -13.90 8.02
CA LYS A 177 16.06 -13.66 9.07
C LYS A 177 14.95 -12.71 8.62
N ILE A 178 15.27 -11.67 7.86
CA ILE A 178 14.29 -10.71 7.35
C ILE A 178 13.41 -11.34 6.27
N ILE A 179 13.99 -11.94 5.23
CA ILE A 179 13.22 -12.49 4.10
C ILE A 179 12.38 -13.71 4.48
N SER A 180 12.79 -14.44 5.52
CA SER A 180 12.06 -15.60 6.07
C SER A 180 11.04 -15.20 7.12
N SER A 181 10.67 -13.91 7.18
CA SER A 181 9.69 -13.38 8.11
C SER A 181 8.69 -12.46 7.40
N ARG A 182 7.70 -11.95 8.15
CA ARG A 182 6.75 -10.96 7.62
C ARG A 182 7.43 -9.65 7.19
N LEU A 183 8.63 -9.34 7.69
CA LEU A 183 9.39 -8.17 7.28
C LEU A 183 9.76 -8.21 5.79
N GLY A 184 9.91 -9.40 5.22
CA GLY A 184 10.22 -9.54 3.79
C GLY A 184 9.11 -9.07 2.85
N PHE A 185 7.86 -8.92 3.33
CA PHE A 185 6.79 -8.31 2.53
C PHE A 185 7.00 -6.81 2.32
N GLU A 186 7.72 -6.14 3.22
CA GLU A 186 8.00 -4.70 3.16
C GLU A 186 9.21 -4.39 2.25
N LEU A 187 9.83 -5.40 1.64
CA LEU A 187 10.98 -5.22 0.74
C LEU A 187 10.56 -5.31 -0.73
N GLU A 188 11.11 -4.42 -1.57
CA GLU A 188 10.96 -4.52 -3.02
C GLU A 188 11.78 -5.69 -3.58
N ASN A 189 11.34 -6.27 -4.71
CA ASN A 189 12.07 -7.35 -5.39
C ASN A 189 13.52 -6.95 -5.69
N ARG A 190 13.72 -5.69 -6.10
CA ARG A 190 15.04 -5.13 -6.39
C ARG A 190 15.95 -5.14 -5.17
N ASP A 191 15.45 -4.75 -4.01
CA ASP A 191 16.25 -4.71 -2.77
C ASP A 191 16.63 -6.11 -2.30
N ILE A 192 15.70 -7.07 -2.44
CA ILE A 192 15.99 -8.49 -2.18
C ILE A 192 17.07 -9.00 -3.13
N ALA A 193 16.93 -8.76 -4.44
CA ALA A 193 17.93 -9.16 -5.44
C ALA A 193 19.31 -8.56 -5.16
N LYS A 194 19.36 -7.28 -4.80
CA LYS A 194 20.60 -6.61 -4.41
C LYS A 194 21.24 -7.27 -3.19
N ALA A 195 20.47 -7.60 -2.16
CA ALA A 195 20.98 -8.27 -0.96
C ALA A 195 21.44 -9.71 -1.25
N ILE A 196 20.73 -10.44 -2.11
CA ILE A 196 21.14 -11.78 -2.58
C ILE A 196 22.52 -11.71 -3.22
N VAL A 197 22.72 -10.77 -4.15
CA VAL A 197 23.99 -10.60 -4.86
C VAL A 197 25.10 -10.15 -3.91
N TYR A 198 24.79 -9.25 -2.99
CA TYR A 198 25.74 -8.73 -2.01
C TYR A 198 26.30 -9.83 -1.10
N HIS A 199 25.45 -10.74 -0.64
CA HIS A 199 25.83 -11.85 0.25
C HIS A 199 26.10 -13.16 -0.50
N CYS A 200 26.11 -13.17 -1.83
CA CYS A 200 26.09 -14.38 -2.65
C CYS A 200 27.24 -15.33 -2.31
N ASP A 201 28.47 -14.81 -2.26
CA ASP A 201 29.66 -15.62 -2.03
C ASP A 201 29.64 -16.24 -0.62
N SER A 202 29.35 -15.43 0.42
CA SER A 202 29.20 -15.92 1.80
C SER A 202 28.07 -16.94 1.95
N MET A 203 26.96 -16.77 1.24
CA MET A 203 25.84 -17.72 1.32
C MET A 203 26.12 -19.03 0.57
N ILE A 204 26.91 -19.00 -0.51
CA ILE A 204 27.36 -20.21 -1.21
C ILE A 204 28.34 -21.00 -0.32
N GLU A 205 29.24 -20.32 0.39
CA GLU A 205 30.14 -20.94 1.37
C GLU A 205 29.37 -21.58 2.54
N LEU A 206 28.30 -20.95 3.02
CA LEU A 206 27.42 -21.56 4.04
C LEU A 206 26.68 -22.82 3.54
N ALA A 207 26.57 -23.02 2.23
CA ALA A 207 25.94 -24.20 1.62
C ALA A 207 26.90 -25.40 1.44
N GLU A 208 28.08 -25.36 2.07
CA GLU A 208 29.20 -26.30 1.89
C GLU A 208 28.93 -27.79 2.18
N GLU A 209 27.80 -28.14 2.79
CA GLU A 209 27.50 -29.51 3.22
C GLU A 209 27.15 -30.49 2.07
N PHE A 210 27.10 -30.06 0.81
CA PHE A 210 26.58 -30.89 -0.29
C PHE A 210 27.45 -30.89 -1.58
N PRO A 211 27.48 -31.99 -2.35
CA PRO A 211 28.29 -32.12 -3.56
C PRO A 211 27.88 -31.18 -4.71
N ASP A 212 26.59 -30.81 -4.81
CA ASP A 212 26.07 -29.85 -5.81
C ASP A 212 25.82 -28.47 -5.18
N LYS A 213 26.89 -27.78 -4.74
CA LYS A 213 26.81 -26.53 -3.95
C LYS A 213 25.89 -25.46 -4.55
N ILE A 214 25.92 -25.29 -5.87
CA ILE A 214 25.14 -24.24 -6.56
C ILE A 214 23.64 -24.56 -6.60
N ASN A 215 23.26 -25.79 -6.96
CA ASN A 215 21.83 -26.16 -6.97
C ASN A 215 21.23 -26.14 -5.56
N ASN A 216 22.00 -26.61 -4.57
CA ASN A 216 21.58 -26.57 -3.17
C ASN A 216 21.44 -25.13 -2.64
N TYR A 217 22.29 -24.20 -3.09
CA TYR A 217 22.15 -22.78 -2.80
C TYR A 217 20.83 -22.20 -3.32
N PHE A 218 20.48 -22.46 -4.59
CA PHE A 218 19.23 -21.99 -5.18
C PHE A 218 17.99 -22.57 -4.46
N ASP A 219 18.01 -23.87 -4.15
CA ASP A 219 16.92 -24.53 -3.42
C ASP A 219 16.79 -24.04 -1.97
N TRP A 220 17.93 -23.83 -1.29
CA TRP A 220 17.97 -23.25 0.05
C TRP A 220 17.42 -21.82 0.06
N LEU A 221 17.84 -20.98 -0.88
CA LEU A 221 17.37 -19.60 -0.98
C LEU A 221 15.88 -19.51 -1.35
N ASN A 222 15.41 -20.36 -2.26
CA ASN A 222 13.99 -20.45 -2.61
C ASN A 222 13.11 -20.84 -1.41
N ARG A 223 13.58 -21.72 -0.51
CA ARG A 223 12.84 -22.07 0.72
C ARG A 223 12.60 -20.86 1.62
N HIS A 224 13.57 -19.97 1.74
CA HIS A 224 13.46 -18.73 2.53
C HIS A 224 12.54 -17.71 1.84
N LEU A 225 12.69 -17.54 0.52
CA LEU A 225 11.84 -16.63 -0.27
C LEU A 225 10.37 -17.06 -0.34
N ALA A 226 10.09 -18.37 -0.26
CA ALA A 226 8.74 -18.91 -0.39
C ALA A 226 7.76 -18.33 0.65
N LEU A 227 8.23 -17.94 1.84
CA LEU A 227 7.38 -17.35 2.89
C LEU A 227 6.77 -16.01 2.46
N THR A 228 7.43 -15.28 1.58
CA THR A 228 6.93 -14.02 0.99
C THR A 228 6.31 -14.21 -0.39
N VAL A 229 6.00 -15.47 -0.76
CA VAL A 229 5.44 -15.87 -2.07
C VAL A 229 6.40 -15.53 -3.24
N ARG A 230 7.69 -15.41 -2.95
CA ARG A 230 8.75 -15.13 -3.93
C ARG A 230 9.56 -16.40 -4.24
N SER A 231 10.24 -16.36 -5.36
CA SER A 231 11.24 -17.35 -5.78
C SER A 231 12.25 -16.65 -6.67
N ILE A 232 13.40 -17.28 -6.88
CA ILE A 232 14.46 -16.76 -7.74
C ILE A 232 13.95 -16.59 -9.17
N ASP A 233 13.13 -17.53 -9.65
CA ASP A 233 12.44 -17.42 -10.94
C ASP A 233 11.58 -16.15 -11.03
N LYS A 234 10.76 -15.87 -10.00
CA LYS A 234 9.94 -14.66 -9.96
C LYS A 234 10.77 -13.38 -9.88
N LEU A 235 11.91 -13.42 -9.19
CA LEU A 235 12.83 -12.29 -9.14
C LEU A 235 13.53 -12.07 -10.49
N LEU A 236 13.82 -13.13 -11.26
CA LEU A 236 14.36 -13.02 -12.62
C LEU A 236 13.31 -12.57 -13.65
N ASP A 237 12.03 -12.82 -13.39
CA ASP A 237 10.92 -12.32 -14.23
C ASP A 237 10.63 -10.82 -13.98
N ASP A 238 11.07 -10.26 -12.85
CA ASP A 238 10.99 -8.83 -12.53
C ASP A 238 12.17 -8.08 -13.18
N PRO A 239 11.93 -7.09 -14.07
CA PRO A 239 13.01 -6.41 -14.79
C PRO A 239 14.03 -5.70 -13.90
N LEU A 240 13.61 -5.14 -12.76
CA LEU A 240 14.49 -4.38 -11.87
C LEU A 240 15.33 -5.31 -11.01
N ALA A 241 14.74 -6.41 -10.54
CA ALA A 241 15.46 -7.43 -9.78
C ALA A 241 16.41 -8.24 -10.68
N LYS A 242 16.00 -8.57 -11.91
CA LYS A 242 16.84 -9.26 -12.90
C LYS A 242 18.16 -8.54 -13.15
N VAL A 243 18.11 -7.22 -13.37
CA VAL A 243 19.31 -6.38 -13.59
C VAL A 243 20.28 -6.44 -12.40
N GLU A 244 19.76 -6.58 -11.18
CA GLU A 244 20.60 -6.76 -10.00
C GLU A 244 21.18 -8.18 -9.95
N LEU A 245 20.35 -9.23 -10.07
CA LEU A 245 20.78 -10.64 -10.01
C LEU A 245 21.82 -10.98 -11.07
N GLU A 246 21.64 -10.53 -12.32
CA GLU A 246 22.53 -10.80 -13.44
C GLU A 246 23.90 -10.11 -13.31
N LYS A 247 24.16 -9.33 -12.24
CA LYS A 247 25.52 -8.85 -11.91
C LYS A 247 26.46 -9.97 -11.48
N LYS A 248 25.94 -11.15 -11.13
CA LYS A 248 26.72 -12.34 -10.75
C LYS A 248 26.50 -13.44 -11.77
N GLU A 249 27.58 -14.05 -12.24
CA GLU A 249 27.58 -15.08 -13.30
C GLU A 249 26.71 -16.29 -12.96
N VAL A 250 26.65 -16.68 -11.68
CA VAL A 250 25.84 -17.82 -11.22
C VAL A 250 24.35 -17.65 -11.54
N PHE A 251 23.83 -16.42 -11.51
CA PHE A 251 22.43 -16.14 -11.85
C PHE A 251 22.20 -16.03 -13.36
N GLN A 252 23.20 -15.58 -14.13
CA GLN A 252 23.14 -15.62 -15.59
C GLN A 252 23.05 -17.08 -16.08
N TYR A 253 23.95 -17.93 -15.59
CA TYR A 253 23.94 -19.37 -15.89
C TYR A 253 22.62 -20.03 -15.48
N TYR A 254 22.11 -19.72 -14.28
CA TYR A 254 20.82 -20.24 -13.84
C TYR A 254 19.67 -19.83 -14.78
N ASN A 255 19.62 -18.55 -15.19
CA ASN A 255 18.57 -18.03 -16.06
C ASN A 255 18.61 -18.67 -17.47
N GLU A 256 19.80 -18.85 -18.03
CA GLU A 256 20.00 -19.53 -19.31
C GLU A 256 19.54 -21.00 -19.23
N ASN A 257 19.94 -21.74 -18.19
CA ASN A 257 19.54 -23.14 -18.00
C ASN A 257 18.05 -23.33 -17.66
N ARG A 258 17.43 -22.35 -16.99
CA ARG A 258 15.97 -22.30 -16.80
C ARG A 258 15.27 -22.21 -18.17
N THR A 259 15.78 -21.36 -19.06
CA THR A 259 15.18 -21.15 -20.39
C THR A 259 15.23 -22.44 -21.22
N TYR A 260 16.33 -23.19 -21.17
CA TYR A 260 16.45 -24.48 -21.88
C TYR A 260 15.44 -25.53 -21.41
N ARG A 261 15.17 -25.63 -20.09
CA ARG A 261 14.16 -26.57 -19.55
C ARG A 261 12.74 -26.32 -20.05
N TYR A 262 12.38 -25.07 -20.32
CA TYR A 262 11.08 -24.72 -20.91
C TYR A 262 11.00 -25.01 -22.41
N THR A 263 12.10 -24.87 -23.15
CA THR A 263 12.14 -25.15 -24.59
C THR A 263 12.21 -26.64 -24.94
N SER A 264 12.67 -27.50 -24.03
CA SER A 264 12.72 -28.96 -24.24
C SER A 264 11.41 -29.70 -23.89
N GLN A 265 10.37 -28.97 -23.48
CA GLN A 265 9.05 -29.51 -23.13
C GLN A 265 7.93 -29.07 -24.10
N LEU A 266 8.30 -28.42 -25.22
CA LEU A 266 7.44 -28.10 -26.36
C LEU A 266 7.85 -28.94 -27.57
#